data_AF-A0A8B0SJZ1-F1
#
_entry.id   AF-A0A8B0SJZ1-F1
#
_cell.length_a   1.000
_cell.length_b   1.000
_cell.length_c   1.000
_cell.angle_alpha   90.00
_cell.angle_beta   90.00
_cell.angle_gamma   90.00
#
_symmetry.space_group_name_H-M   'P 1'
#
loop_
_entity.id
_entity.type
_entity.pdbx_description
1 polymer ?
#
loop_
_entity_poly.entity_id
_entity_poly.type
_entity_poly.pdbx_seq_one_letter_code
_entity_poly.pdbx_strand_id
1 'polypeptide(L)'
;MTFPNDIKLSMRDCILKVLWPKDDIVTFFRNNSCTKSDIDALGDHKTLHRYQIVDNMFTYLSTKPDEGLGQYRAMLQSLVNWQQFDPYYFEKLGKLDKTEAERSITHLKQLQEIRDHKIQERRKAQARKEAATKVPSTTLPELKTKFISLLQSEVIGAKRGYVLEEILQSLCKISSLEVTEPYRVNGEQIDGSLKYDGEHYIIEAKWQEKAIANEAVYQFAGKIEGKMYGRGFLFQSTDLAKM
;
A
#
# COMPACT_ATOMS: atom_id res chain seq x y z
N MET A 1 -1.36 -9.21 4.43
CA MET A 1 -2.83 -8.98 4.44
C MET A 1 -3.48 -10.30 4.81
N THR A 2 -4.23 -10.33 5.90
CA THR A 2 -4.88 -11.54 6.41
C THR A 2 -6.18 -11.82 5.64
N PHE A 3 -6.49 -13.09 5.40
CA PHE A 3 -7.70 -13.46 4.64
C PHE A 3 -8.97 -13.29 5.51
N PRO A 4 -10.09 -12.76 4.97
CA PRO A 4 -11.26 -12.37 5.78
C PRO A 4 -11.96 -13.53 6.49
N ASN A 5 -12.19 -13.41 7.80
CA ASN A 5 -12.78 -14.48 8.62
C ASN A 5 -14.25 -14.79 8.28
N ASP A 6 -15.05 -13.77 7.96
CA ASP A 6 -16.42 -13.91 7.47
C ASP A 6 -16.49 -14.76 6.20
N ILE A 7 -15.58 -14.51 5.26
CA ILE A 7 -15.46 -15.32 4.04
C ILE A 7 -14.98 -16.73 4.37
N LYS A 8 -14.00 -16.91 5.27
CA LYS A 8 -13.56 -18.25 5.69
C LYS A 8 -14.72 -19.08 6.23
N LEU A 9 -15.54 -18.52 7.12
CA LEU A 9 -16.69 -19.22 7.69
C LEU A 9 -17.69 -19.63 6.60
N SER A 10 -18.06 -18.69 5.72
CA SER A 10 -18.98 -18.98 4.61
C SER A 10 -18.43 -20.03 3.63
N MET A 11 -17.12 -20.06 3.39
CA MET A 11 -16.47 -21.09 2.57
C MET A 11 -16.59 -22.48 3.20
N ARG A 12 -16.41 -22.61 4.53
CA ARG A 12 -16.56 -23.90 5.23
C ARG A 12 -17.96 -24.46 5.04
N ASP A 13 -18.97 -23.62 5.21
CA ASP A 13 -20.37 -23.99 4.99
C ASP A 13 -20.64 -24.42 3.55
N CYS A 14 -20.10 -23.67 2.57
CA CYS A 14 -20.25 -24.01 1.16
C CYS A 14 -19.64 -25.38 0.84
N ILE A 15 -18.41 -25.65 1.31
CA ILE A 15 -17.72 -26.93 1.09
C ILE A 15 -18.57 -28.10 1.59
N LEU A 16 -19.16 -27.99 2.79
CA LEU A 16 -19.98 -29.06 3.38
C LEU A 16 -21.34 -29.26 2.70
N LYS A 17 -21.86 -28.23 2.02
CA LYS A 17 -23.12 -28.26 1.28
C LYS A 17 -22.96 -28.67 -0.19
N VAL A 18 -21.76 -28.53 -0.75
CA VAL A 18 -21.46 -28.95 -2.14
C VAL A 18 -20.79 -30.31 -2.23
N LEU A 19 -20.09 -30.76 -1.17
CA LEU A 19 -19.33 -32.01 -1.16
C LEU A 19 -19.80 -32.95 -0.04
N TRP A 20 -20.08 -34.20 -0.40
CA TRP A 20 -20.49 -35.23 0.56
C TRP A 20 -19.36 -36.20 0.93
N PRO A 21 -18.68 -36.89 0.00
CA PRO A 21 -17.62 -37.82 0.38
C PRO A 21 -16.42 -37.13 1.03
N LYS A 22 -15.83 -37.79 2.03
CA LYS A 22 -14.60 -37.29 2.68
C LYS A 22 -13.44 -37.17 1.67
N ASP A 23 -13.34 -38.14 0.76
CA ASP A 23 -12.31 -38.15 -0.29
C ASP A 23 -12.49 -36.99 -1.29
N ASP A 24 -13.72 -36.57 -1.58
CA ASP A 24 -14.00 -35.44 -2.46
C ASP A 24 -13.65 -34.11 -1.79
N ILE A 25 -13.87 -33.97 -0.48
CA ILE A 25 -13.43 -32.79 0.30
C ILE A 25 -11.90 -32.67 0.25
N VAL A 26 -11.18 -33.78 0.44
CA VAL A 26 -9.71 -33.77 0.37
C VAL A 26 -9.23 -33.48 -1.06
N THR A 27 -9.90 -34.04 -2.07
CA THR A 27 -9.60 -33.77 -3.49
C THR A 27 -9.84 -32.29 -3.83
N PHE A 28 -10.90 -31.70 -3.29
CA PHE A 28 -11.16 -30.27 -3.43
C PHE A 28 -9.99 -29.44 -2.89
N PHE A 29 -9.43 -29.77 -1.72
CA PHE A 29 -8.26 -29.05 -1.20
C PHE A 29 -7.04 -29.19 -2.12
N ARG A 30 -6.74 -30.40 -2.62
CA ARG A 30 -5.63 -30.62 -3.55
C ARG A 30 -5.77 -29.77 -4.82
N ASN A 31 -6.99 -29.68 -5.35
CA ASN A 31 -7.28 -28.88 -6.55
C ASN A 31 -7.20 -27.36 -6.29
N ASN A 32 -7.17 -26.95 -5.02
CA ASN A 32 -7.15 -25.55 -4.60
C ASN A 32 -5.84 -25.16 -3.90
N SER A 33 -4.72 -25.62 -4.46
CA SER A 33 -3.36 -25.25 -4.04
C SER A 33 -2.93 -25.76 -2.65
N CYS A 34 -3.71 -26.64 -2.00
CA CYS A 34 -3.21 -27.35 -0.82
C CYS A 34 -2.20 -28.40 -1.27
N THR A 35 -0.98 -28.27 -0.77
CA THR A 35 0.14 -29.15 -1.10
C THR A 35 -0.02 -30.51 -0.44
N LYS A 36 0.79 -31.49 -0.86
CA LYS A 36 0.81 -32.81 -0.22
C LYS A 36 1.05 -32.70 1.29
N SER A 37 2.00 -31.87 1.72
CA SER A 37 2.26 -31.62 3.15
C SER A 37 1.05 -31.04 3.89
N ASP A 38 0.23 -30.22 3.22
CA ASP A 38 -0.98 -29.67 3.83
C ASP A 38 -2.04 -30.76 4.04
N ILE A 39 -2.15 -31.69 3.11
CA ILE A 39 -3.06 -32.85 3.24
C ILE A 39 -2.54 -33.82 4.30
N ASP A 40 -1.25 -34.11 4.32
CA ASP A 40 -0.62 -35.02 5.29
C ASP A 40 -0.80 -34.51 6.74
N ALA A 41 -0.84 -33.18 6.93
CA ALA A 41 -1.10 -32.55 8.23
C ALA A 41 -2.50 -32.84 8.80
N LEU A 42 -3.45 -33.30 7.98
CA LEU A 42 -4.78 -33.73 8.44
C LEU A 42 -4.77 -35.12 9.09
N GLY A 43 -3.70 -35.90 8.92
CA GLY A 43 -3.66 -37.30 9.32
C GLY A 43 -4.61 -38.17 8.50
N ASP A 44 -5.16 -39.23 9.11
CA ASP A 44 -6.13 -40.10 8.44
C ASP A 44 -7.53 -39.44 8.40
N HIS A 45 -7.80 -38.73 7.30
CA HIS A 45 -9.07 -38.06 7.07
C HIS A 45 -10.28 -39.01 7.06
N LYS A 46 -10.09 -40.33 6.88
CA LYS A 46 -11.20 -41.30 6.89
C LYS A 46 -11.78 -41.48 8.28
N THR A 47 -11.00 -41.25 9.34
CA THR A 47 -11.45 -41.31 10.74
C THR A 47 -12.23 -40.07 11.17
N LEU A 48 -12.02 -38.93 10.51
CA LEU A 48 -12.61 -37.64 10.85
C LEU A 48 -14.04 -37.48 10.33
N HIS A 49 -14.89 -36.74 11.05
CA HIS A 49 -16.16 -36.25 10.48
C HIS A 49 -15.90 -35.20 9.37
N ARG A 50 -16.85 -35.05 8.43
CA ARG A 50 -16.70 -34.12 7.29
C ARG A 50 -16.37 -32.70 7.72
N TYR A 51 -17.07 -32.19 8.73
CA TYR A 51 -16.83 -30.85 9.26
C TYR A 51 -15.42 -30.73 9.87
N GLN A 52 -14.93 -31.77 10.57
CA GLN A 52 -13.59 -31.77 11.16
C GLN A 52 -12.51 -31.72 10.09
N ILE A 53 -12.68 -32.38 8.94
CA ILE A 53 -11.73 -32.30 7.82
C ILE A 53 -11.59 -30.84 7.37
N VAL A 54 -12.71 -30.13 7.23
CA VAL A 54 -12.75 -28.73 6.79
C VAL A 54 -12.17 -27.80 7.86
N ASP A 55 -12.60 -27.93 9.12
CA ASP A 55 -12.12 -27.10 10.22
C ASP A 55 -10.63 -27.30 10.48
N ASN A 56 -10.14 -28.53 10.47
CA ASN A 56 -8.72 -28.84 10.66
C ASN A 56 -7.88 -28.22 9.55
N MET A 57 -8.31 -28.32 8.29
CA MET A 57 -7.60 -27.71 7.16
C MET A 57 -7.52 -26.18 7.31
N PHE A 58 -8.64 -25.52 7.62
CA PHE A 58 -8.63 -24.06 7.79
C PHE A 58 -7.84 -23.62 9.03
N THR A 59 -7.87 -24.41 10.10
CA THR A 59 -7.07 -24.15 11.29
C THR A 59 -5.59 -24.25 10.95
N TYR A 60 -5.18 -25.34 10.31
CA TYR A 60 -3.81 -25.57 9.87
C TYR A 60 -3.31 -24.49 8.90
N LEU A 61 -4.07 -24.15 7.84
CA LEU A 61 -3.68 -23.11 6.89
C LEU A 61 -3.47 -21.75 7.55
N SER A 62 -4.23 -21.43 8.60
CA SER A 62 -4.09 -20.17 9.33
C SER A 62 -2.81 -20.11 10.18
N THR A 63 -2.12 -21.24 10.39
CA THR A 63 -0.82 -21.29 11.10
C THR A 63 0.39 -21.09 10.19
N LYS A 64 0.19 -21.09 8.86
CA LYS A 64 1.28 -20.93 7.90
C LYS A 64 1.82 -19.49 7.91
N PRO A 65 3.09 -19.26 7.49
CA PRO A 65 3.69 -17.91 7.47
C PRO A 65 2.90 -16.88 6.63
N ASP A 66 2.24 -17.34 5.56
CA ASP A 66 1.38 -16.52 4.71
C ASP A 66 -0.10 -16.57 5.12
N GLU A 67 -0.39 -17.21 6.25
CA GLU A 67 -1.73 -17.53 6.74
C GLU A 67 -2.62 -18.24 5.69
N GLY A 68 -2.02 -19.02 4.79
CA GLY A 68 -2.73 -19.79 3.77
C GLY A 68 -3.43 -18.92 2.71
N LEU A 69 -2.96 -17.68 2.51
CA LEU A 69 -3.60 -16.70 1.64
C LEU A 69 -3.83 -17.22 0.22
N GLY A 70 -2.86 -17.95 -0.35
CA GLY A 70 -2.96 -18.53 -1.68
C GLY A 70 -4.06 -19.59 -1.77
N GLN A 71 -4.09 -20.53 -0.82
CA GLN A 71 -5.06 -21.62 -0.75
C GLN A 71 -6.48 -21.09 -0.56
N TYR A 72 -6.68 -20.11 0.32
CA TYR A 72 -7.99 -19.48 0.53
C TYR A 72 -8.50 -18.77 -0.72
N ARG A 73 -7.63 -18.09 -1.47
CA ARG A 73 -8.01 -17.44 -2.74
C ARG A 73 -8.41 -18.46 -3.79
N ALA A 74 -7.65 -19.55 -3.94
CA ALA A 74 -7.98 -20.62 -4.86
C ALA A 74 -9.34 -21.24 -4.50
N MET A 75 -9.53 -21.64 -3.24
CA MET A 75 -10.78 -22.22 -2.74
C MET A 75 -11.98 -21.26 -2.94
N LEU A 76 -11.82 -19.97 -2.63
CA LEU A 76 -12.87 -18.98 -2.86
C LEU A 76 -13.25 -18.94 -4.33
N GLN A 77 -12.26 -18.85 -5.24
CA GLN A 77 -12.49 -18.80 -6.68
C GLN A 77 -13.22 -20.05 -7.20
N SER A 78 -12.86 -21.24 -6.72
CA SER A 78 -13.58 -22.46 -7.10
C SER A 78 -15.02 -22.48 -6.60
N LEU A 79 -15.28 -22.04 -5.37
CA LEU A 79 -16.62 -22.05 -4.79
C LEU A 79 -17.55 -21.01 -5.44
N VAL A 80 -17.08 -19.80 -5.73
CA VAL A 80 -17.92 -18.78 -6.40
C VAL A 80 -18.18 -19.10 -7.87
N ASN A 81 -17.32 -19.88 -8.52
CA ASN A 81 -17.56 -20.36 -9.88
C ASN A 81 -18.14 -21.77 -9.93
N TRP A 82 -18.64 -22.29 -8.81
CA TRP A 82 -19.16 -23.64 -8.73
C TRP A 82 -20.45 -23.80 -9.56
N GLN A 83 -20.48 -24.80 -10.45
CA GLN A 83 -21.61 -25.06 -11.35
C GLN A 83 -22.05 -26.54 -11.38
N GLN A 84 -21.19 -27.45 -10.93
CA GLN A 84 -21.42 -28.89 -11.07
C GLN A 84 -21.87 -29.51 -9.75
N PHE A 85 -23.01 -30.19 -9.77
CA PHE A 85 -23.56 -30.90 -8.61
C PHE A 85 -23.66 -32.38 -8.96
N ASP A 86 -23.15 -33.25 -8.10
CA ASP A 86 -23.19 -34.69 -8.33
C ASP A 86 -24.63 -35.24 -8.14
N PRO A 87 -25.31 -35.67 -9.21
CA PRO A 87 -26.70 -36.14 -9.11
C PRO A 87 -26.87 -37.31 -8.13
N TYR A 88 -25.82 -38.10 -7.90
CA TYR A 88 -25.87 -39.22 -6.97
C TYR A 88 -26.14 -38.76 -5.53
N TYR A 89 -25.47 -37.69 -5.07
CA TYR A 89 -25.64 -37.20 -3.69
C TYR A 89 -26.80 -36.24 -3.52
N PHE A 90 -27.13 -35.48 -4.57
CA PHE A 90 -28.20 -34.49 -4.54
C PHE A 90 -29.58 -35.09 -4.84
N GLU A 91 -29.68 -36.02 -5.80
CA GLU A 91 -30.97 -36.53 -6.27
C GLU A 91 -31.21 -37.97 -5.80
N LYS A 92 -30.21 -38.86 -5.95
CA LYS A 92 -30.41 -40.29 -5.65
C LYS A 92 -30.38 -40.61 -4.16
N LEU A 93 -29.39 -40.10 -3.43
CA LEU A 93 -29.27 -40.34 -1.98
C LEU A 93 -29.90 -39.25 -1.11
N GLY A 94 -30.16 -38.05 -1.65
CA GLY A 94 -30.71 -36.92 -0.91
C GLY A 94 -29.88 -36.51 0.31
N LYS A 95 -28.55 -36.64 0.22
CA LYS A 95 -27.62 -36.29 1.31
C LYS A 95 -27.24 -34.83 1.32
N LEU A 96 -27.40 -34.16 0.19
CA LEU A 96 -27.19 -32.73 -0.01
C LEU A 96 -28.45 -32.12 -0.60
N ASP A 97 -28.72 -30.86 -0.26
CA ASP A 97 -29.83 -30.09 -0.82
C ASP A 97 -29.29 -29.06 -1.80
N LYS A 98 -29.77 -29.12 -3.05
CA LYS A 98 -29.29 -28.24 -4.14
C LYS A 98 -29.65 -26.78 -3.88
N THR A 99 -30.84 -26.51 -3.36
CA THR A 99 -31.32 -25.17 -3.04
C THR A 99 -30.47 -24.55 -1.93
N GLU A 100 -30.16 -25.32 -0.89
CA GLU A 100 -29.29 -24.86 0.20
C GLU A 100 -27.86 -24.60 -0.26
N ALA A 101 -27.31 -25.45 -1.12
CA ALA A 101 -25.98 -25.27 -1.69
C ALA A 101 -25.90 -24.00 -2.55
N GLU A 102 -26.86 -23.77 -3.44
CA GLU A 102 -26.97 -22.57 -4.28
C GLU A 102 -27.12 -21.29 -3.44
N ARG A 103 -27.95 -21.33 -2.39
CA ARG A 103 -28.08 -20.20 -1.44
C ARG A 103 -26.76 -19.91 -0.73
N SER A 104 -26.04 -20.94 -0.31
CA SER A 104 -24.74 -20.80 0.36
C SER A 104 -23.70 -20.16 -0.57
N ILE A 105 -23.61 -20.61 -1.83
CA ILE A 105 -22.72 -20.04 -2.84
C ILE A 105 -23.10 -18.58 -3.14
N THR A 106 -24.39 -18.28 -3.25
CA THR A 106 -24.89 -16.91 -3.48
C THR A 106 -24.51 -15.99 -2.33
N HIS A 107 -24.65 -16.44 -1.09
CA HIS A 107 -24.21 -15.68 0.07
C HIS A 107 -22.70 -15.40 0.05
N LEU A 108 -21.88 -16.41 -0.30
CA LEU A 108 -20.43 -16.26 -0.44
C LEU A 108 -20.06 -15.21 -1.50
N LYS A 109 -20.74 -15.19 -2.64
CA LYS A 109 -20.56 -14.17 -3.70
C LYS A 109 -20.85 -12.76 -3.18
N GLN A 110 -21.96 -12.58 -2.46
CA GLN A 110 -22.31 -11.28 -1.89
C GLN A 110 -21.25 -10.78 -0.90
N LEU A 111 -20.70 -11.66 -0.06
CA LEU A 111 -19.61 -11.30 0.86
C LEU A 111 -18.36 -10.84 0.11
N GLN A 112 -18.00 -11.53 -0.97
CA GLN A 112 -16.89 -11.14 -1.84
C GLN A 112 -17.11 -9.75 -2.46
N GLU A 113 -18.29 -9.52 -3.07
CA GLU A 113 -18.64 -8.26 -3.74
C GLU A 113 -18.63 -7.06 -2.78
N ILE A 114 -19.24 -7.20 -1.60
CA ILE A 114 -19.24 -6.15 -0.57
C ILE A 114 -17.81 -5.78 -0.18
N ARG A 115 -16.92 -6.77 -0.11
CA ARG A 115 -15.54 -6.57 0.30
C ARG A 115 -14.72 -5.89 -0.79
N ASP A 116 -14.86 -6.33 -2.03
CA ASP A 116 -14.20 -5.72 -3.18
C ASP A 116 -14.63 -4.25 -3.34
N HIS A 117 -15.92 -3.96 -3.17
CA HIS A 117 -16.43 -2.60 -3.15
C HIS A 117 -15.80 -1.76 -2.02
N LYS A 118 -15.74 -2.29 -0.79
CA LYS A 118 -15.09 -1.60 0.36
C LYS A 118 -13.60 -1.34 0.12
N ILE A 119 -12.88 -2.29 -0.48
CA ILE A 119 -11.46 -2.13 -0.82
C ILE A 119 -11.28 -1.04 -1.87
N GLN A 120 -12.12 -1.05 -2.91
CA GLN A 120 -12.08 -0.05 -3.97
C GLN A 120 -12.40 1.37 -3.45
N GLU A 121 -13.42 1.50 -2.60
CA GLU A 121 -13.77 2.78 -1.97
C GLU A 121 -12.64 3.31 -1.08
N ARG A 122 -12.01 2.45 -0.27
CA ARG A 122 -10.84 2.85 0.54
C ARG A 122 -9.68 3.32 -0.33
N ARG A 123 -9.38 2.61 -1.43
CA ARG A 123 -8.32 3.01 -2.37
C ARG A 123 -8.62 4.37 -3.02
N LYS A 124 -9.86 4.59 -3.46
CA LYS A 124 -10.30 5.88 -4.01
C LYS A 124 -10.22 7.00 -2.98
N ALA A 125 -10.67 6.76 -1.75
CA ALA A 125 -10.61 7.75 -0.68
C ALA A 125 -9.16 8.11 -0.31
N GLN A 126 -8.27 7.12 -0.27
CA GLN A 126 -6.85 7.33 -0.02
C GLN A 126 -6.20 8.15 -1.15
N ALA A 127 -6.46 7.78 -2.42
CA ALA A 127 -5.97 8.53 -3.58
C ALA A 127 -6.50 9.98 -3.59
N ARG A 128 -7.77 10.20 -3.21
CA ARG A 128 -8.35 11.55 -3.07
C ARG A 128 -7.68 12.35 -1.96
N LYS A 129 -7.40 11.73 -0.80
CA LYS A 129 -6.68 12.39 0.30
C LYS A 129 -5.26 12.77 -0.12
N GLU A 130 -4.53 11.85 -0.75
CA GLU A 130 -3.18 12.12 -1.26
C GLU A 130 -3.18 13.21 -2.32
N ALA A 131 -4.17 13.23 -3.23
CA ALA A 131 -4.35 14.31 -4.18
C ALA A 131 -4.65 15.65 -3.49
N ALA A 132 -5.53 15.66 -2.47
CA ALA A 132 -5.88 16.86 -1.72
C ALA A 132 -4.71 17.42 -0.89
N THR A 133 -3.85 16.57 -0.31
CA THR A 133 -2.63 17.00 0.39
C THR A 133 -1.58 17.56 -0.57
N LYS A 134 -1.61 17.16 -1.84
CA LYS A 134 -0.75 17.71 -2.90
C LYS A 134 -1.26 19.01 -3.51
N VAL A 135 -2.51 19.44 -3.24
CA VAL A 135 -2.98 20.77 -3.66
C VAL A 135 -2.28 21.80 -2.76
N PRO A 136 -1.40 22.66 -3.30
CA PRO A 136 -0.75 23.68 -2.50
C PRO A 136 -1.81 24.66 -1.98
N SER A 137 -1.83 24.88 -0.66
CA SER A 137 -2.67 25.92 -0.04
C SER A 137 -2.23 27.33 -0.40
N THR A 138 -1.02 27.48 -0.96
CA THR A 138 -0.38 28.75 -1.25
C THR A 138 -0.23 28.93 -2.76
N THR A 139 -0.64 30.07 -3.27
CA THR A 139 -0.55 30.38 -4.70
C THR A 139 0.82 30.97 -5.06
N LEU A 140 1.21 30.91 -6.35
CA LEU A 140 2.48 31.50 -6.81
C LEU A 140 2.58 33.01 -6.48
N PRO A 141 1.52 33.83 -6.64
CA PRO A 141 1.52 35.23 -6.18
C PRO A 141 1.81 35.40 -4.68
N GLU A 142 1.26 34.54 -3.82
CA GLU A 142 1.50 34.59 -2.38
C GLU A 142 2.96 34.25 -2.03
N LEU A 143 3.54 33.24 -2.69
CA LEU A 143 4.97 32.91 -2.52
C LEU A 143 5.87 34.06 -2.98
N LYS A 144 5.53 34.71 -4.10
CA LYS A 144 6.25 35.90 -4.57
C LYS A 144 6.21 37.02 -3.54
N THR A 145 5.04 37.31 -2.97
CA THR A 145 4.88 38.32 -1.92
C THR A 145 5.69 37.96 -0.67
N LYS A 146 5.63 36.70 -0.22
CA LYS A 146 6.43 36.20 0.92
C LYS A 146 7.92 36.36 0.64
N PHE A 147 8.39 36.01 -0.55
CA PHE A 147 9.79 36.19 -0.94
C PHE A 147 10.22 37.67 -0.97
N ILE A 148 9.40 38.56 -1.54
CA ILE A 148 9.69 40.01 -1.55
C ILE A 148 9.73 40.56 -0.12
N SER A 149 8.84 40.11 0.77
CA SER A 149 8.89 40.54 2.17
C SER A 149 10.21 40.16 2.84
N LEU A 150 10.82 39.02 2.47
CA LEU A 150 12.14 38.67 3.00
C LEU A 150 13.22 39.67 2.57
N LEU A 151 13.12 40.28 1.38
CA LEU A 151 14.06 41.34 0.93
C LEU A 151 13.91 42.63 1.74
N GLN A 152 12.70 42.90 2.24
CA GLN A 152 12.35 44.14 2.92
C GLN A 152 12.31 44.03 4.45
N SER A 153 12.23 42.82 5.01
CA SER A 153 11.96 42.59 6.43
C SER A 153 13.18 42.73 7.35
N GLU A 154 12.89 42.91 8.64
CA GLU A 154 13.84 42.79 9.77
C GLU A 154 14.16 41.32 10.14
N VAL A 155 13.68 40.31 9.38
CA VAL A 155 14.02 38.90 9.63
C VAL A 155 15.48 38.67 9.20
N ILE A 156 16.37 38.67 10.18
CA ILE A 156 17.82 38.59 9.98
C ILE A 156 18.34 37.18 10.31
N GLY A 157 19.45 36.80 9.67
CA GLY A 157 20.20 35.59 10.00
C GLY A 157 19.46 34.28 9.71
N ALA A 158 19.66 33.26 10.54
CA ALA A 158 19.19 31.90 10.31
C ALA A 158 17.66 31.77 10.10
N LYS A 159 16.86 32.63 10.74
CA LYS A 159 15.40 32.65 10.54
C LYS A 159 15.01 32.92 9.09
N ARG A 160 15.78 33.74 8.38
CA ARG A 160 15.54 34.07 6.97
C ARG A 160 15.79 32.87 6.06
N GLY A 161 16.79 32.05 6.38
CA GLY A 161 17.07 30.78 5.69
C GLY A 161 15.90 29.81 5.79
N TYR A 162 15.38 29.57 6.99
CA TYR A 162 14.22 28.70 7.19
C TYR A 162 12.98 29.16 6.41
N VAL A 163 12.71 30.47 6.36
CA VAL A 163 11.58 30.98 5.57
C VAL A 163 11.82 30.82 4.06
N LEU A 164 13.07 30.92 3.59
CA LEU A 164 13.43 30.62 2.19
C LEU A 164 13.21 29.13 1.87
N GLU A 165 13.59 28.23 2.76
CA GLU A 165 13.36 26.78 2.62
C GLU A 165 11.86 26.47 2.45
N GLU A 166 11.00 27.06 3.30
CA GLU A 166 9.54 26.91 3.19
C GLU A 166 9.00 27.41 1.85
N ILE A 167 9.52 28.53 1.34
CA ILE A 167 9.12 29.08 0.03
C ILE A 167 9.50 28.10 -1.09
N LEU A 168 10.72 27.56 -1.07
CA LEU A 168 11.18 26.61 -2.09
C LEU A 168 10.40 25.30 -2.06
N GLN A 169 10.09 24.77 -0.87
CA GLN A 169 9.23 23.60 -0.73
C GLN A 169 7.84 23.86 -1.28
N SER A 170 7.26 25.01 -0.97
CA SER A 170 5.93 25.40 -1.46
C SER A 170 5.93 25.59 -2.99
N LEU A 171 6.99 26.17 -3.55
CA LEU A 171 7.16 26.33 -4.99
C LEU A 171 7.22 24.96 -5.68
N CYS A 172 8.02 24.04 -5.16
CA CYS A 172 8.10 22.68 -5.71
C CYS A 172 6.76 21.94 -5.64
N LYS A 173 5.99 22.12 -4.55
CA LYS A 173 4.61 21.60 -4.43
C LYS A 173 3.69 22.19 -5.51
N ILE A 174 3.74 23.50 -5.77
CA ILE A 174 2.98 24.15 -6.87
C ILE A 174 3.38 23.59 -8.23
N SER A 175 4.67 23.33 -8.44
CA SER A 175 5.18 22.70 -9.66
C SER A 175 4.91 21.20 -9.75
N SER A 176 4.14 20.61 -8.82
CA SER A 176 3.83 19.18 -8.77
C SER A 176 5.06 18.27 -8.72
N LEU A 177 6.18 18.77 -8.20
CA LEU A 177 7.39 17.99 -7.97
C LEU A 177 7.24 17.16 -6.69
N GLU A 178 7.78 15.94 -6.70
CA GLU A 178 7.86 15.11 -5.51
C GLU A 178 9.03 15.60 -4.65
N VAL A 179 8.72 16.13 -3.46
CA VAL A 179 9.70 16.75 -2.56
C VAL A 179 9.76 15.99 -1.26
N THR A 180 10.96 15.77 -0.76
CA THR A 180 11.24 15.31 0.60
C THR A 180 11.53 16.52 1.48
N GLU A 181 10.85 16.60 2.62
CA GLU A 181 11.09 17.60 3.67
C GLU A 181 12.52 17.51 4.22
N PRO A 182 13.02 18.54 4.94
CA PRO A 182 14.39 18.57 5.43
C PRO A 182 14.69 17.36 6.30
N TYR A 183 15.84 16.73 6.09
CA TYR A 183 16.22 15.49 6.77
C TYR A 183 17.71 15.47 7.12
N ARG A 184 18.09 14.54 8.00
CA ARG A 184 19.49 14.33 8.39
C ARG A 184 20.01 12.99 7.90
N VAL A 185 21.20 12.98 7.33
CA VAL A 185 21.93 11.78 6.92
C VAL A 185 23.30 11.81 7.56
N ASN A 186 23.67 10.79 8.34
CA ASN A 186 24.99 10.67 8.97
C ASN A 186 25.42 11.94 9.77
N GLY A 187 24.47 12.64 10.38
CA GLY A 187 24.71 13.88 11.13
C GLY A 187 24.70 15.17 10.31
N GLU A 188 24.68 15.07 8.98
CA GLU A 188 24.57 16.20 8.06
C GLU A 188 23.10 16.56 7.81
N GLN A 189 22.76 17.85 7.85
CA GLN A 189 21.43 18.37 7.52
C GLN A 189 21.33 18.68 6.03
N ILE A 190 20.21 18.26 5.43
CA ILE A 190 19.83 18.52 4.06
C ILE A 190 18.49 19.24 4.06
N ASP A 191 18.43 20.41 3.43
CA ASP A 191 17.26 21.29 3.43
C ASP A 191 16.07 20.67 2.65
N GLY A 192 16.37 19.76 1.73
CA GLY A 192 15.38 18.90 1.10
C GLY A 192 15.95 18.13 -0.09
N SER A 193 15.10 17.35 -0.72
CA SER A 193 15.40 16.76 -2.02
C SER A 193 14.17 16.72 -2.90
N LEU A 194 14.34 16.83 -4.21
CA LEU A 194 13.29 16.63 -5.19
C LEU A 194 13.58 15.39 -6.02
N LYS A 195 12.52 14.68 -6.41
CA LYS A 195 12.60 13.62 -7.41
C LYS A 195 12.06 14.15 -8.74
N TYR A 196 12.89 14.06 -9.78
CA TYR A 196 12.54 14.51 -11.12
C TYR A 196 13.15 13.58 -12.15
N ASP A 197 12.33 13.11 -13.09
CA ASP A 197 12.73 12.17 -14.16
C ASP A 197 13.44 10.91 -13.64
N GLY A 198 12.92 10.32 -12.55
CA GLY A 198 13.49 9.13 -11.92
C GLY A 198 14.74 9.38 -11.06
N GLU A 199 15.28 10.60 -11.07
CA GLU A 199 16.52 10.97 -10.38
C GLU A 199 16.25 11.80 -9.12
N HIS A 200 17.13 11.68 -8.13
CA HIS A 200 17.07 12.46 -6.88
C HIS A 200 18.03 13.65 -6.95
N TYR A 201 17.51 14.84 -6.71
CA TYR A 201 18.29 16.08 -6.63
C TYR A 201 18.21 16.65 -5.22
N ILE A 202 19.36 16.93 -4.63
CA ILE A 202 19.46 17.60 -3.33
C ILE A 202 19.15 19.08 -3.50
N ILE A 203 18.36 19.65 -2.59
CA ILE A 203 18.11 21.08 -2.54
C ILE A 203 18.88 21.63 -1.34
N GLU A 204 19.63 22.70 -1.58
CA GLU A 204 20.22 23.53 -0.53
C GLU A 204 19.79 24.98 -0.75
N ALA A 205 19.33 25.63 0.33
CA ALA A 205 18.86 27.00 0.30
C ALA A 205 19.78 27.87 1.16
N LYS A 206 20.46 28.85 0.53
CA LYS A 206 21.39 29.73 1.24
C LYS A 206 20.99 31.20 1.06
N TRP A 207 20.75 31.87 2.18
CA TRP A 207 20.62 33.32 2.23
C TRP A 207 21.90 33.94 2.78
N GLN A 208 22.50 34.89 2.07
CA GLN A 208 23.78 35.50 2.47
C GLN A 208 23.81 37.01 2.22
N GLU A 209 24.51 37.76 3.08
CA GLU A 209 24.57 39.23 2.99
C GLU A 209 25.51 39.73 1.88
N LYS A 210 26.58 38.98 1.57
CA LYS A 210 27.61 39.37 0.59
C LYS A 210 27.39 38.65 -0.75
N ALA A 211 27.67 39.33 -1.86
CA ALA A 211 27.79 38.68 -3.16
C ALA A 211 28.90 37.64 -3.12
N ILE A 212 28.53 36.41 -3.46
CA ILE A 212 29.40 35.41 -4.08
C ILE A 212 30.62 35.06 -3.22
N ALA A 213 30.44 34.12 -2.31
CA ALA A 213 31.54 33.27 -1.87
C ALA A 213 31.43 31.94 -2.63
N ASN A 214 32.38 31.65 -3.52
CA ASN A 214 32.51 30.34 -4.18
C ASN A 214 32.54 29.18 -3.16
N GLU A 215 32.91 29.48 -1.92
CA GLU A 215 32.86 28.57 -0.77
C GLU A 215 31.51 27.84 -0.63
N ALA A 216 30.37 28.52 -0.80
CA ALA A 216 29.07 27.88 -0.69
C ALA A 216 28.83 26.83 -1.80
N VAL A 217 29.32 27.12 -3.01
CA VAL A 217 29.24 26.21 -4.15
C VAL A 217 30.15 25.00 -3.92
N TYR A 218 31.38 25.21 -3.46
CA TYR A 218 32.31 24.13 -3.15
C TYR A 218 31.85 23.25 -1.99
N GLN A 219 31.28 23.85 -0.93
CA GLN A 219 30.66 23.12 0.17
C GLN A 219 29.56 22.20 -0.38
N PHE A 220 28.63 22.76 -1.17
CA PHE A 220 27.53 21.99 -1.76
C PHE A 220 28.01 20.87 -2.70
N ALA A 221 29.02 21.15 -3.54
CA ALA A 221 29.63 20.15 -4.40
C ALA A 221 30.20 18.98 -3.57
N GLY A 222 30.92 19.26 -2.48
CA GLY A 222 31.41 18.23 -1.57
C GLY A 222 30.30 17.42 -0.91
N LYS A 223 29.18 18.06 -0.52
CA LYS A 223 27.99 17.36 0.03
C LYS A 223 27.39 16.37 -0.98
N ILE A 224 27.41 16.74 -2.26
CA ILE A 224 26.82 15.98 -3.35
C ILE A 224 27.71 14.79 -3.75
N GLU A 225 29.02 15.01 -3.90
CA GLU A 225 29.98 14.00 -4.32
C GLU A 225 30.02 12.77 -3.39
N GLY A 226 29.73 12.96 -2.10
CA GLY A 226 29.65 11.87 -1.13
C GLY A 226 28.40 10.98 -1.23
N LYS A 227 27.47 11.23 -2.16
CA LYS A 227 26.20 10.51 -2.29
C LYS A 227 26.09 9.81 -3.64
N MET A 228 25.50 8.60 -3.65
CA MET A 228 25.24 7.83 -4.87
C MET A 228 24.42 8.69 -5.86
N TYR A 229 25.00 9.00 -7.02
CA TYR A 229 24.41 9.85 -8.08
C TYR A 229 24.18 11.32 -7.68
N GLY A 230 25.16 11.91 -6.99
CA GLY A 230 25.11 13.30 -6.55
C GLY A 230 24.72 14.31 -7.64
N ARG A 231 23.47 14.81 -7.56
CA ARG A 231 22.97 15.97 -8.31
C ARG A 231 22.20 16.87 -7.34
N GLY A 232 22.15 18.17 -7.62
CA GLY A 232 21.41 19.07 -6.76
C GLY A 232 21.30 20.50 -7.27
N PHE A 233 20.41 21.25 -6.63
CA PHE A 233 20.15 22.65 -6.86
C PHE A 233 20.58 23.45 -5.64
N LEU A 234 21.45 24.43 -5.87
CA LEU A 234 21.82 25.42 -4.87
C LEU A 234 21.08 26.72 -5.17
N PHE A 235 20.17 27.10 -4.28
CA PHE A 235 19.45 28.37 -4.37
C PHE A 235 20.17 29.40 -3.49
N GLN A 236 20.69 30.46 -4.12
CA GLN A 236 21.34 31.56 -3.41
C GLN A 236 20.52 32.84 -3.55
N SER A 237 20.24 33.48 -2.41
CA SER A 237 19.67 34.82 -2.37
C SER A 237 20.63 35.76 -1.64
N THR A 238 20.72 37.01 -2.11
CA THR A 238 21.61 38.03 -1.53
C THR A 238 20.91 39.36 -1.31
N ASP A 239 21.40 40.14 -0.36
CA ASP A 239 20.85 41.47 -0.03
C ASP A 239 21.19 42.56 -1.06
N LEU A 240 21.95 42.23 -2.11
CA LEU A 240 22.34 43.16 -3.18
C LEU A 240 21.18 43.66 -4.05
N ALA A 241 19.98 43.09 -3.88
CA ALA A 241 18.76 43.64 -4.49
C ALA A 241 18.24 44.93 -3.81
N LYS A 242 18.96 45.50 -2.84
CA LYS A 242 18.70 46.84 -2.28
C LYS A 242 19.28 48.01 -3.12
N MET A 243 19.76 47.75 -4.34
CA MET A 243 20.15 48.80 -5.30
C MET A 243 19.00 49.17 -6.23
#